data_AF-A0A7Y2ISV0-F1
#
_entry.id   AF-A0A7Y2ISV0-F1
#
_cell.length_a   1.000
_cell.length_b   1.000
_cell.length_c   1.000
_cell.angle_alpha   90.00
_cell.angle_beta   90.00
_cell.angle_gamma   90.00
#
_symmetry.space_group_name_H-M   'P 1'
#
loop_
_entity.id
_entity.type
_entity.pdbx_description
1 polymer ?
#
loop_
_entity_poly.entity_id
_entity_poly.type
_entity_poly.pdbx_seq_one_letter_code
_entity_poly.pdbx_strand_id
1 'polypeptide(L)'
;RVVIRPTGHRPTIVDEVVLVGLGAFLGWRIGTWPALLGLAIAVAWDGLLPHRAGRRTYAVSLLVIVAGMLTALGLGEPDWEWIAPTVGEIVVLAIGVVGAVVAYSTEHPTSVGDLTGEPLNRQRLHMGRILGAGMALAAFAWLGGPGIVGAIPLWAAFVGTAASRFRSEER
;
A
#
# COMPACT_ATOMS: atom_id res chain seq x y z
N ARG A 1 -3.81 -6.25 -3.47
CA ARG A 1 -4.76 -7.38 -3.59
C ARG A 1 -5.55 -7.63 -2.30
N VAL A 2 -4.89 -7.66 -1.14
CA VAL A 2 -5.52 -7.85 0.19
C VAL A 2 -6.62 -6.84 0.47
N VAL A 3 -6.32 -5.55 0.38
CA VAL A 3 -7.26 -4.47 0.73
C VAL A 3 -8.30 -4.21 -0.39
N ILE A 4 -7.82 -4.01 -1.63
CA ILE A 4 -8.64 -3.54 -2.76
C ILE A 4 -9.47 -4.64 -3.45
N ARG A 5 -9.08 -5.92 -3.33
CA ARG A 5 -9.75 -7.08 -3.98
C ARG A 5 -10.15 -6.81 -5.45
N PRO A 6 -9.18 -6.56 -6.35
CA PRO A 6 -9.47 -6.15 -7.73
C PRO A 6 -10.25 -7.20 -8.56
N THR A 7 -10.31 -8.45 -8.12
CA THR A 7 -11.08 -9.54 -8.75
C THR A 7 -12.39 -9.85 -8.00
N GLY A 8 -12.76 -9.07 -6.98
CA GLY A 8 -13.89 -9.31 -6.07
C GLY A 8 -13.69 -10.46 -5.07
N HIS A 9 -12.85 -11.43 -5.42
CA HIS A 9 -12.60 -12.63 -4.62
C HIS A 9 -11.72 -12.34 -3.39
N ARG A 10 -11.97 -13.10 -2.33
CA ARG A 10 -11.11 -13.11 -1.15
C ARG A 10 -9.73 -13.68 -1.51
N PRO A 11 -8.65 -13.20 -0.85
CA PRO A 11 -7.34 -13.84 -0.97
C PRO A 11 -7.45 -15.34 -0.67
N THR A 12 -6.79 -16.14 -1.49
CA THR A 12 -6.71 -17.59 -1.28
C THR A 12 -5.67 -17.92 -0.22
N ILE A 13 -5.66 -19.17 0.24
CA ILE A 13 -4.61 -19.69 1.13
C ILE A 13 -3.21 -19.48 0.55
N VAL A 14 -3.07 -19.68 -0.76
CA VAL A 14 -1.80 -19.51 -1.47
C VAL A 14 -1.37 -18.04 -1.39
N ASP A 15 -2.29 -17.10 -1.54
CA ASP A 15 -2.00 -15.67 -1.43
C ASP A 15 -1.53 -15.30 -0.02
N GLU A 16 -2.17 -15.84 1.01
CA GLU A 16 -1.77 -15.63 2.41
C GLU A 16 -0.37 -16.19 2.70
N VAL A 17 -0.09 -17.42 2.25
CA VAL A 17 1.24 -18.05 2.43
C VAL A 17 2.32 -17.26 1.71
N VAL A 18 2.06 -16.82 0.47
CA VAL A 18 2.99 -15.98 -0.29
C VAL A 18 3.22 -14.66 0.41
N LEU A 19 2.18 -14.02 0.96
CA LEU A 19 2.32 -12.76 1.70
C LEU A 19 3.14 -12.92 2.98
N VAL A 20 2.90 -13.99 3.75
CA VAL A 20 3.69 -14.30 4.96
C VAL A 20 5.14 -14.58 4.58
N GLY A 21 5.37 -15.40 3.55
CA GLY A 21 6.70 -15.71 3.04
C GLY A 21 7.43 -14.45 2.56
N LEU A 22 6.75 -13.58 1.83
CA LEU A 22 7.29 -12.29 1.39
C LEU A 22 7.58 -11.37 2.58
N GLY A 23 6.69 -11.32 3.58
CA GLY A 23 6.88 -10.58 4.82
C GLY A 23 8.11 -11.06 5.58
N ALA A 24 8.26 -12.37 5.78
CA ALA A 24 9.43 -12.96 6.43
C ALA A 24 10.74 -12.72 5.64
N PHE A 25 10.69 -12.88 4.31
CA PHE A 25 11.83 -12.60 3.44
C PHE A 25 12.27 -11.13 3.51
N LEU A 26 11.31 -10.20 3.48
CA LEU A 26 11.57 -8.78 3.63
C LEU A 26 12.05 -8.46 5.05
N GLY A 27 11.47 -9.04 6.09
CA GLY A 27 11.89 -8.81 7.47
C GLY A 27 13.33 -9.25 7.75
N TRP A 28 13.83 -10.26 7.03
CA TRP A 28 15.20 -10.73 7.19
C TRP A 28 16.25 -9.84 6.52
N ARG A 29 15.84 -8.88 5.67
CA ARG A 29 16.76 -7.89 5.10
C ARG A 29 16.87 -6.68 6.05
N ILE A 30 18.08 -6.16 6.19
CA ILE A 30 18.31 -4.92 6.96
C ILE A 30 17.59 -3.76 6.24
N GLY A 31 16.87 -2.93 6.99
CA GLY A 31 16.23 -1.71 6.49
C GLY A 31 14.84 -1.87 5.85
N THR A 32 14.30 -3.08 5.76
CA THR A 32 13.00 -3.37 5.10
C THR A 32 11.85 -3.64 6.08
N TRP A 33 12.08 -3.46 7.38
CA TRP A 33 11.04 -3.53 8.41
C TRP A 33 9.83 -2.60 8.16
N PRO A 34 9.94 -1.40 7.52
CA PRO A 34 8.77 -0.60 7.21
C PRO A 34 7.84 -1.29 6.21
N ALA A 35 8.39 -2.04 5.24
CA ALA A 35 7.59 -2.80 4.30
C ALA A 35 6.79 -3.92 4.99
N LEU A 36 7.39 -4.53 6.01
CA LEU A 36 6.74 -5.54 6.83
C LEU A 36 5.62 -4.93 7.69
N LEU A 37 5.83 -3.76 8.29
CA LEU A 37 4.78 -2.99 8.96
C LEU A 37 3.64 -2.62 8.02
N GLY A 38 3.95 -2.16 6.80
CA GLY A 38 2.96 -1.87 5.77
C GLY A 38 2.10 -3.08 5.43
N LEU A 39 2.73 -4.25 5.29
CA LEU A 39 2.03 -5.51 5.10
C LEU A 39 1.15 -5.87 6.30
N ALA A 40 1.67 -5.78 7.52
CA ALA A 40 0.92 -6.01 8.76
C ALA A 40 -0.32 -5.13 8.85
N ILE A 41 -0.18 -3.82 8.60
CA ILE A 41 -1.28 -2.85 8.57
C ILE A 41 -2.28 -3.24 7.47
N ALA A 42 -1.81 -3.60 6.28
CA ALA A 42 -2.68 -4.00 5.17
C ALA A 42 -3.57 -5.20 5.51
N VAL A 43 -2.99 -6.23 6.14
CA VAL A 43 -3.73 -7.44 6.54
C VAL A 43 -4.66 -7.13 7.73
N ALA A 44 -4.21 -6.34 8.71
CA ALA A 44 -5.05 -5.91 9.83
C ALA A 44 -6.27 -5.10 9.36
N TRP A 45 -6.08 -4.19 8.39
CA TRP A 45 -7.16 -3.37 7.84
C TRP A 45 -8.19 -4.19 7.05
N ASP A 46 -7.77 -5.27 6.37
CA ASP A 46 -8.72 -6.14 5.65
C ASP A 46 -9.76 -6.78 6.58
N GLY A 47 -9.40 -7.07 7.83
CA GLY A 47 -10.33 -7.56 8.85
C GLY A 47 -11.42 -6.55 9.23
N LEU A 48 -11.12 -5.25 9.14
CA LEU A 48 -12.02 -4.16 9.52
C LEU A 48 -12.96 -3.72 8.38
N LEU A 49 -12.70 -4.15 7.15
CA LEU A 49 -13.44 -3.72 5.96
C LEU A 49 -14.72 -4.54 5.72
N PRO A 50 -15.73 -3.99 5.00
CA PRO A 50 -16.94 -4.72 4.61
C PRO A 50 -16.63 -6.02 3.88
N HIS A 51 -17.50 -7.02 4.01
CA HIS A 51 -17.22 -8.42 3.62
C HIS A 51 -15.96 -8.93 4.32
N ARG A 52 -15.97 -8.78 5.66
CA ARG A 52 -14.86 -9.04 6.59
C ARG A 52 -14.10 -10.28 6.19
N ALA A 53 -12.80 -10.13 6.18
CA ALA A 53 -11.89 -11.24 6.07
C ALA A 53 -12.09 -12.16 7.31
N GLY A 54 -12.16 -13.48 7.11
CA GLY A 54 -12.46 -14.42 8.21
C GLY A 54 -11.38 -14.38 9.32
N ARG A 55 -11.63 -15.04 10.46
CA ARG A 55 -10.70 -15.18 11.61
C ARG A 55 -9.24 -15.48 11.21
N ARG A 56 -9.06 -16.20 10.10
CA ARG A 56 -7.77 -16.55 9.50
C ARG A 56 -6.90 -15.34 9.14
N THR A 57 -7.51 -14.27 8.64
CA THR A 57 -6.82 -13.03 8.23
C THR A 57 -6.18 -12.33 9.42
N TYR A 58 -6.85 -12.34 10.57
CA TYR A 58 -6.29 -11.80 11.83
C TYR A 58 -5.10 -12.61 12.33
N ALA A 59 -5.15 -13.94 12.20
CA ALA A 59 -4.02 -14.79 12.56
C ALA A 59 -2.81 -14.53 11.65
N VAL A 60 -3.04 -14.30 10.36
CA VAL A 60 -1.99 -13.89 9.40
C VAL A 60 -1.45 -12.49 9.74
N SER A 61 -2.31 -11.52 10.07
CA SER A 61 -1.86 -10.19 10.52
C SER A 61 -0.98 -10.29 11.74
N LEU A 62 -1.40 -11.08 12.73
CA LEU A 62 -0.67 -11.27 13.97
C LEU A 62 0.68 -11.94 13.70
N LEU A 63 0.73 -12.97 12.84
CA LEU A 63 1.98 -13.62 12.42
C LEU A 63 2.93 -12.66 11.71
N VAL A 64 2.43 -11.81 10.80
CA VAL A 64 3.25 -10.79 10.14
C VAL A 64 3.75 -9.77 11.15
N ILE A 65 2.89 -9.27 12.06
CA ILE A 65 3.30 -8.32 13.11
C ILE A 65 4.37 -8.92 14.02
N VAL A 66 4.16 -10.15 14.49
CA VAL A 66 5.10 -10.85 15.38
C VAL A 66 6.43 -11.10 14.66
N ALA A 67 6.40 -11.57 13.41
CA ALA A 67 7.60 -11.72 12.60
C ALA A 67 8.35 -10.37 12.47
N GLY A 68 7.61 -9.28 12.26
CA GLY A 68 8.12 -7.91 12.21
C GLY A 68 8.81 -7.44 13.47
N MET A 69 8.14 -7.61 14.62
CA MET A 69 8.71 -7.24 15.91
C MET A 69 9.95 -8.08 16.23
N LEU A 70 9.92 -9.38 15.95
CA LEU A 70 11.09 -10.25 16.15
C LEU A 70 12.27 -9.83 15.26
N THR A 71 12.02 -9.43 14.01
CA THR A 71 13.06 -8.89 13.14
C THR A 71 13.57 -7.53 13.59
N ALA A 72 12.69 -6.64 14.08
CA ALA A 72 13.07 -5.32 14.56
C ALA A 72 13.87 -5.37 15.88
N LEU A 73 13.61 -6.37 16.73
CA LEU A 73 14.34 -6.58 17.99
C LEU A 73 15.68 -7.29 17.78
N GLY A 74 15.85 -8.03 16.67
CA GLY A 74 17.07 -8.79 16.36
C GLY A 74 18.07 -8.08 15.44
N LEU A 75 17.66 -7.01 14.75
CA LEU A 75 18.52 -6.21 13.89
C LEU A 75 19.00 -5.00 14.70
N GLY A 76 20.31 -4.94 14.96
CA GLY A 76 20.96 -3.81 15.64
C GLY A 76 20.75 -2.47 14.94
N GLU A 77 21.29 -1.40 15.52
CA GLU A 77 21.14 -0.03 15.02
C GLU A 77 21.28 0.02 13.49
N PRO A 78 20.25 0.50 12.78
CA PRO A 78 20.26 0.42 11.34
C PRO A 78 21.37 1.30 10.75
N ASP A 79 22.36 0.70 10.10
CA ASP A 79 23.41 1.38 9.31
C ASP A 79 22.87 2.00 8.00
N TRP A 80 21.65 2.58 8.02
CA TRP A 80 21.15 3.32 6.86
C TRP A 80 21.33 4.82 7.09
N GLU A 81 21.99 5.47 6.13
CA GLU A 81 22.09 6.91 6.06
C GLU A 81 20.87 7.46 5.32
N TRP A 82 20.22 8.47 5.90
CA TRP A 82 19.16 9.19 5.21
C TRP A 82 19.76 9.99 4.05
N ILE A 83 19.30 9.72 2.82
CA ILE A 83 19.83 10.39 1.63
C ILE A 83 18.93 11.57 1.27
N ALA A 84 19.48 12.78 1.33
CA ALA A 84 18.75 13.99 1.00
C ALA A 84 18.16 13.93 -0.43
N PRO A 85 16.87 14.23 -0.62
CA PRO A 85 16.25 14.20 -1.93
C PRO A 85 16.77 15.35 -2.81
N THR A 86 16.93 15.07 -4.09
CA THR A 86 17.18 16.09 -5.12
C THR A 86 15.94 16.95 -5.34
N VAL A 87 16.12 18.13 -5.93
CA VAL A 87 15.01 19.03 -6.31
C VAL A 87 13.99 18.30 -7.20
N GLY A 88 14.45 17.49 -8.15
CA GLY A 88 13.59 16.70 -9.02
C GLY A 88 12.74 15.68 -8.25
N GLU A 89 13.32 15.00 -7.28
CA GLU A 89 12.59 14.05 -6.42
C GLU A 89 11.56 14.77 -5.54
N ILE A 90 11.89 15.95 -4.99
CA ILE A 90 10.92 16.77 -4.24
C ILE A 90 9.74 17.16 -5.13
N VAL A 91 9.98 17.53 -6.39
CA VAL A 91 8.92 17.85 -7.36
C VAL A 91 8.06 16.62 -7.64
N VAL A 92 8.65 15.43 -7.83
CA VAL A 92 7.91 14.18 -8.02
C VAL A 92 7.04 13.86 -6.79
N LEU A 93 7.59 14.00 -5.59
CA LEU A 93 6.86 13.81 -4.34
C LEU A 93 5.69 14.79 -4.24
N ALA A 94 5.91 16.07 -4.52
CA ALA A 94 4.86 17.09 -4.47
C ALA A 94 3.73 16.80 -5.46
N ILE A 95 4.06 16.49 -6.72
CA ILE A 95 3.08 16.10 -7.76
C ILE A 95 2.34 14.82 -7.35
N GLY A 96 3.06 13.83 -6.83
CA GLY A 96 2.48 12.57 -6.37
C GLY A 96 1.50 12.76 -5.21
N VAL A 97 1.83 13.61 -4.23
CA VAL A 97 0.97 13.95 -3.09
C VAL A 97 -0.28 14.69 -3.56
N VAL A 98 -0.13 15.70 -4.42
CA VAL A 98 -1.28 16.40 -5.02
C VAL A 98 -2.16 15.41 -5.79
N GLY A 99 -1.55 14.54 -6.61
CA GLY A 99 -2.23 13.47 -7.32
C GLY A 99 -2.98 12.54 -6.38
N ALA A 100 -2.40 12.16 -5.24
CA ALA A 100 -3.05 11.30 -4.26
C ALA A 100 -4.26 11.96 -3.60
N VAL A 101 -4.17 13.26 -3.27
CA VAL A 101 -5.28 14.05 -2.70
C VAL A 101 -6.43 14.17 -3.72
N VAL A 102 -6.11 14.48 -4.99
CA VAL A 102 -7.12 14.56 -6.05
C VAL A 102 -7.72 13.18 -6.32
N ALA A 103 -6.91 12.13 -6.38
CA ALA A 103 -7.35 10.75 -6.54
C ALA A 103 -8.29 10.32 -5.40
N TYR A 104 -8.07 10.79 -4.18
CA TYR A 104 -8.93 10.50 -3.04
C TYR A 104 -10.33 11.10 -3.20
N SER A 105 -10.43 12.30 -3.79
CA SER A 105 -11.71 12.98 -4.03
C SER A 105 -12.38 12.59 -5.34
N THR A 106 -11.78 11.70 -6.14
CA THR A 106 -12.35 11.26 -7.42
C THR A 106 -13.53 10.33 -7.17
N GLU A 107 -14.61 10.48 -7.96
CA GLU A 107 -15.74 9.57 -7.91
C GLU A 107 -15.30 8.12 -8.09
N HIS A 108 -16.01 7.24 -7.40
CA HIS A 108 -15.62 5.84 -7.35
C HIS A 108 -16.04 5.16 -8.64
N PRO A 109 -15.16 4.33 -9.24
CA PRO A 109 -15.52 3.58 -10.42
C PRO A 109 -16.76 2.74 -10.13
N THR A 110 -17.82 2.95 -10.91
CA THR A 110 -19.01 2.09 -10.98
C THR A 110 -18.77 0.85 -11.83
N SER A 111 -17.53 0.66 -12.29
CA SER A 111 -17.12 -0.49 -13.10
C SER A 111 -17.41 -1.80 -12.37
N VAL A 112 -18.13 -2.68 -13.08
CA VAL A 112 -18.50 -4.05 -12.69
C VAL A 112 -17.63 -5.09 -13.40
N GLY A 113 -16.39 -4.73 -13.76
CA GLY A 113 -15.50 -5.54 -14.61
C GLY A 113 -14.79 -6.70 -13.91
N ASP A 114 -15.13 -7.02 -12.65
CA ASP A 114 -14.52 -8.13 -11.94
C ASP A 114 -15.28 -9.45 -12.11
N LEU A 115 -14.71 -10.54 -11.61
CA LEU A 115 -15.29 -11.88 -11.72
C LEU A 115 -16.61 -12.05 -10.95
N THR A 116 -16.97 -11.08 -10.11
CA THR A 116 -18.21 -11.11 -9.32
C THR A 116 -19.33 -10.31 -9.96
N GLY A 117 -19.02 -9.41 -10.91
CA GLY A 117 -19.98 -8.51 -11.53
C GLY A 117 -20.51 -7.44 -10.55
N GLU A 118 -19.93 -7.35 -9.36
CA GLU A 118 -20.29 -6.33 -8.37
C GLU A 118 -19.45 -5.06 -8.58
N PRO A 119 -20.02 -3.87 -8.33
CA PRO A 119 -19.25 -2.64 -8.38
C PRO A 119 -18.18 -2.65 -7.28
N LEU A 120 -16.99 -2.14 -7.61
CA LEU A 120 -15.86 -2.13 -6.68
C LEU A 120 -16.22 -1.43 -5.36
N ASN A 121 -15.92 -2.07 -4.23
CA ASN A 121 -16.28 -1.52 -2.92
C ASN A 121 -15.53 -0.20 -2.65
N ARG A 122 -16.29 0.88 -2.47
CA ARG A 122 -15.76 2.23 -2.28
C ARG A 122 -14.81 2.36 -1.10
N GLN A 123 -15.20 1.79 0.04
CA GLN A 123 -14.42 1.85 1.26
C GLN A 123 -13.07 1.13 1.10
N ARG A 124 -13.06 -0.04 0.43
CA ARG A 124 -11.83 -0.80 0.14
C ARG A 124 -10.89 -0.03 -0.78
N LEU A 125 -11.42 0.65 -1.80
CA LEU A 125 -10.64 1.48 -2.69
C LEU A 125 -10.00 2.66 -1.95
N HIS A 126 -10.77 3.38 -1.13
CA HIS A 126 -10.25 4.47 -0.31
C HIS A 126 -9.15 4.01 0.64
N MET A 127 -9.35 2.91 1.36
CA MET A 127 -8.33 2.39 2.27
C MET A 127 -7.07 1.92 1.52
N GLY A 128 -7.23 1.34 0.33
CA GLY A 128 -6.11 1.02 -0.54
C GLY A 128 -5.30 2.24 -0.96
N ARG A 129 -5.97 3.35 -1.30
CA ARG A 129 -5.32 4.63 -1.64
C ARG A 129 -4.59 5.23 -0.43
N ILE A 130 -5.22 5.25 0.75
CA ILE A 130 -4.61 5.75 2.00
C ILE A 130 -3.37 4.94 2.34
N LEU A 131 -3.49 3.60 2.31
CA LEU A 131 -2.37 2.72 2.60
C LEU A 131 -1.23 2.92 1.61
N GLY A 132 -1.53 3.00 0.31
CA GLY A 132 -0.52 3.26 -0.72
C GLY A 132 0.22 4.58 -0.48
N ALA A 133 -0.52 5.69 -0.37
CA ALA A 133 0.06 7.01 -0.13
C ALA A 133 0.86 7.06 1.19
N GLY A 134 0.31 6.49 2.27
CA GLY A 134 0.98 6.41 3.56
C GLY A 134 2.29 5.63 3.50
N MET A 135 2.31 4.50 2.78
CA MET A 135 3.52 3.70 2.60
C MET A 135 4.58 4.41 1.74
N ALA A 136 4.16 5.17 0.72
CA ALA A 136 5.08 5.96 -0.09
C ALA A 136 5.71 7.11 0.71
N LEU A 137 4.92 7.79 1.55
CA LEU A 137 5.41 8.82 2.45
C LEU A 137 6.32 8.25 3.53
N ALA A 138 5.98 7.09 4.10
CA ALA A 138 6.84 6.39 5.05
C ALA A 138 8.18 5.98 4.41
N ALA A 139 8.15 5.49 3.16
CA ALA A 139 9.36 5.17 2.42
C ALA A 139 10.24 6.41 2.17
N PHE A 140 9.65 7.55 1.85
CA PHE A 140 10.38 8.82 1.77
C PHE A 140 10.96 9.26 3.12
N ALA A 141 10.17 9.22 4.19
CA ALA A 141 10.64 9.61 5.52
C ALA A 141 11.80 8.72 6.00
N TRP A 142 11.78 7.44 5.62
CA TRP A 142 12.78 6.46 6.01
C TRP A 142 13.98 6.37 5.07
N LEU A 143 13.85 6.62 3.77
CA LEU A 143 14.97 6.43 2.82
C LEU A 143 15.41 7.73 2.15
N GLY A 144 14.65 8.81 2.30
CA GLY A 144 14.85 10.06 1.58
C GLY A 144 14.61 9.90 0.06
N GLY A 145 15.52 10.43 -0.75
CA GLY A 145 15.44 10.40 -2.23
C GLY A 145 15.11 9.02 -2.83
N PRO A 146 15.86 7.96 -2.50
CA PRO A 146 15.57 6.59 -2.95
C PRO A 146 14.15 6.11 -2.67
N GLY A 147 13.54 6.53 -1.55
CA GLY A 147 12.15 6.21 -1.22
C GLY A 147 11.16 6.80 -2.21
N ILE A 148 11.44 8.00 -2.73
CA ILE A 148 10.62 8.66 -3.76
C ILE A 148 10.74 7.91 -5.08
N VAL A 149 11.97 7.58 -5.49
CA VAL A 149 12.25 6.86 -6.74
C VAL A 149 11.57 5.49 -6.76
N GLY A 150 11.70 4.73 -5.66
CA GLY A 150 11.03 3.44 -5.52
C GLY A 150 9.51 3.51 -5.57
N ALA A 151 8.92 4.65 -5.18
CA ALA A 151 7.48 4.89 -5.20
C ALA A 151 6.94 5.50 -6.51
N ILE A 152 7.79 5.76 -7.53
CA ILE A 152 7.37 6.35 -8.81
C ILE A 152 6.16 5.64 -9.44
N PRO A 153 6.08 4.30 -9.54
CA PRO A 153 4.92 3.64 -10.14
C PRO A 153 3.60 3.97 -9.43
N LEU A 154 3.65 4.12 -8.11
CA LEU A 154 2.50 4.46 -7.30
C LEU A 154 2.12 5.94 -7.47
N TRP A 155 3.10 6.85 -7.50
CA TRP A 155 2.85 8.26 -7.78
C TRP A 155 2.24 8.45 -9.17
N ALA A 156 2.76 7.75 -10.18
CA ALA A 156 2.21 7.75 -11.53
C ALA A 156 0.76 7.25 -11.55
N ALA A 157 0.41 6.22 -10.77
CA ALA A 157 -0.96 5.74 -10.65
C ALA A 157 -1.90 6.78 -10.03
N PHE A 158 -1.47 7.49 -8.98
CA PHE A 158 -2.25 8.57 -8.37
C PHE A 158 -2.47 9.73 -9.33
N VAL A 159 -1.41 10.19 -10.00
CA VAL A 159 -1.47 11.26 -11.01
C VAL A 159 -2.35 10.85 -12.18
N GLY A 160 -2.22 9.63 -12.68
CA GLY A 160 -3.06 9.11 -13.77
C GLY A 160 -4.55 9.06 -13.37
N THR A 161 -4.84 8.66 -12.14
CA THR A 161 -6.21 8.69 -11.58
C THR A 161 -6.72 10.12 -11.50
N ALA A 162 -5.94 11.05 -10.94
CA ALA A 162 -6.31 12.46 -10.86
C ALA A 162 -6.55 13.09 -12.25
N ALA A 163 -5.69 12.80 -13.23
CA ALA A 163 -5.81 13.31 -14.59
C ALA A 163 -7.06 12.79 -15.32
N SER A 164 -7.50 11.56 -15.02
CA SER A 164 -8.73 11.01 -15.60
C SER A 164 -9.98 11.77 -15.15
N ARG A 165 -9.98 12.31 -13.93
CA ARG A 165 -11.08 13.12 -13.39
C ARG A 165 -11.26 14.42 -14.16
N PHE A 166 -10.18 15.16 -14.38
CA PHE A 166 -10.25 16.42 -15.12
C PHE A 166 -10.82 16.22 -16.53
N ARG A 167 -10.45 15.12 -17.20
CA ARG A 167 -11.01 14.78 -18.52
C ARG A 167 -12.50 14.42 -18.52
N SER A 168 -13.04 13.92 -17.41
CA SER A 168 -14.48 13.62 -17.31
C SER A 168 -15.35 14.85 -17.05
N GLU A 169 -14.80 15.91 -16.48
CA GLU A 169 -15.52 17.17 -16.22
C GLU A 169 -15.68 18.04 -17.48
N GLU A 170 -14.89 17.79 -18.53
CA GLU A 170 -14.93 18.51 -19.82
C GLU A 170 -15.95 17.94 -20.83
N ARG A 171 -16.57 16.79 -20.53
CA ARG A 171 -17.56 16.13 -21.41
C ARG A 171 -18.98 16.29 -20.89
#